data_AF-A0A4P7NWH0-F1
#
_entry.id   AF-A0A4P7NWH0-F1
#
_cell.length_a   1.000
_cell.length_b   1.000
_cell.length_c   1.000
_cell.angle_alpha   90.00
_cell.angle_beta   90.00
_cell.angle_gamma   90.00
#
_symmetry.space_group_name_H-M   'P 1'
#
loop_
_entity.id
_entity.type
_entity.pdbx_description
1 polymer ?
#
loop_
_entity_poly.entity_id
_entity_poly.type
_entity_poly.pdbx_seq_one_letter_code
_entity_poly.pdbx_strand_id
1 'polypeptide(L)'
;MKKSLLVMGSLLILVGCSSSIKFVKKANQTDEQFRNDMMYCKGEALGQWNDRNGVSQVNLRSQQMGPMSYEDCMLQMGYSQSQ
;
A
#
# COMPACT_ATOMS: atom_id res chain seq x y z
N MET A 1 18.12 -5.53 -53.43
CA MET A 1 17.71 -6.32 -52.25
C MET A 1 18.80 -6.25 -51.21
N LYS A 2 18.73 -5.38 -50.19
CA LYS A 2 18.42 -5.69 -48.76
C LYS A 2 19.55 -5.03 -47.96
N LYS A 3 19.42 -4.41 -46.79
CA LYS A 3 18.33 -3.94 -45.93
C LYS A 3 19.04 -2.96 -44.98
N SER A 4 18.52 -1.76 -44.80
CA SER A 4 19.00 -0.79 -43.81
C SER A 4 18.84 -1.37 -42.40
N LEU A 5 19.89 -1.28 -41.58
CA LEU A 5 19.87 -1.57 -40.14
C LEU A 5 20.08 -0.25 -39.39
N LEU A 6 19.01 0.54 -39.32
CA LEU A 6 18.90 1.65 -38.36
C LEU A 6 18.52 1.03 -37.01
N VAL A 7 19.51 0.81 -36.15
CA VAL A 7 19.30 0.42 -34.75
C VAL A 7 18.85 1.67 -34.00
N MET A 8 17.54 1.94 -34.08
CA MET A 8 16.87 2.98 -33.31
C MET A 8 16.76 2.47 -31.87
N GLY A 9 17.71 2.87 -31.04
CA GLY A 9 17.75 2.55 -29.60
C GLY A 9 16.47 3.03 -28.92
N SER A 10 15.62 2.08 -28.56
CA SER A 10 14.44 2.34 -27.74
C SER A 10 14.89 2.51 -26.30
N LEU A 11 15.14 3.75 -25.88
CA LEU A 11 15.19 4.09 -24.46
C LEU A 11 13.81 3.79 -23.87
N LEU A 12 13.69 2.63 -23.22
CA LEU A 12 12.56 2.27 -22.38
C LEU A 12 12.54 3.24 -21.19
N ILE A 13 11.76 4.31 -21.33
CA ILE A 13 11.42 5.17 -20.19
C ILE A 13 10.40 4.40 -19.36
N LEU A 14 10.86 3.61 -18.39
CA LEU A 14 10.04 3.10 -17.31
C LEU A 14 9.68 4.28 -16.39
N VAL A 15 8.75 5.12 -16.83
CA VAL A 15 8.02 6.01 -15.94
C VAL A 15 7.10 5.09 -15.14
N GLY A 16 7.59 4.56 -14.03
CA GLY A 16 6.77 3.83 -13.08
C GLY A 16 5.67 4.78 -12.63
N CYS A 17 4.42 4.50 -13.02
CA CYS A 17 3.24 5.10 -12.42
C CYS A 17 3.23 4.70 -10.95
N SER A 18 3.90 5.48 -10.09
CA SER A 18 3.68 5.46 -8.65
C SER A 18 2.32 6.09 -8.41
N SER A 19 1.27 5.31 -8.67
CA SER A 19 -0.07 5.61 -8.21
C SER A 19 -0.01 5.55 -6.69
N SER A 20 0.34 6.67 -6.06
CA SER A 20 0.29 6.79 -4.60
C SER A 20 -1.16 6.55 -4.21
N ILE A 21 -1.47 5.35 -3.70
CA ILE A 21 -2.81 5.01 -3.23
C ILE A 21 -3.14 5.99 -2.11
N LYS A 22 -4.14 6.85 -2.33
CA LYS A 22 -4.62 7.80 -1.35
C LYS A 22 -5.87 7.23 -0.70
N PHE A 23 -6.01 7.36 0.61
CA PHE A 23 -7.21 6.96 1.33
C PHE A 23 -8.03 8.19 1.70
N VAL A 24 -9.36 8.07 1.65
CA VAL A 24 -10.28 9.15 2.01
C VAL A 24 -10.66 9.03 3.48
N LYS A 25 -10.53 10.14 4.24
CA LYS A 25 -11.00 10.23 5.62
C LYS A 25 -12.49 9.88 5.74
N LYS A 26 -12.87 9.12 6.76
CA LYS A 26 -14.27 8.74 7.02
C LYS A 26 -15.12 9.95 7.40
N ALA A 27 -16.43 9.85 7.19
CA ALA A 27 -17.39 10.86 7.64
C ALA A 27 -17.27 11.05 9.17
N ASN A 28 -17.26 12.31 9.63
CA ASN A 28 -17.17 12.71 11.04
C ASN A 28 -15.84 12.39 11.76
N GLN A 29 -14.81 11.96 11.03
CA GLN A 29 -13.48 11.76 11.60
C GLN A 29 -12.65 13.05 11.57
N THR A 30 -11.86 13.31 12.63
CA THR A 30 -10.90 14.42 12.64
C THR A 30 -9.65 14.09 11.82
N ASP A 31 -8.93 15.10 11.34
CA ASP A 31 -7.68 14.88 10.59
C ASP A 31 -6.59 14.24 11.45
N GLU A 32 -6.62 14.47 12.76
CA GLU A 32 -5.72 13.81 13.70
C GLU A 32 -6.03 12.32 13.82
N GLN A 33 -7.31 11.95 14.01
CA GLN A 33 -7.72 10.54 14.04
C GLN A 33 -7.35 9.83 12.73
N PHE A 34 -7.56 10.49 11.59
CA PHE A 34 -7.17 9.93 10.30
C PHE A 34 -5.66 9.69 10.21
N ARG A 35 -4.84 10.68 10.62
CA ARG A 35 -3.38 10.53 10.63
C ARG A 35 -2.91 9.43 11.59
N ASN A 36 -3.53 9.31 12.76
CA ASN A 36 -3.20 8.26 13.72
C ASN A 36 -3.51 6.88 13.14
N ASP A 37 -4.65 6.72 12.48
CA ASP A 37 -5.03 5.49 11.77
C ASP A 37 -4.03 5.17 10.63
N MET A 38 -3.61 6.17 9.85
CA MET A 38 -2.58 5.98 8.83
C MET A 38 -1.24 5.54 9.43
N MET A 39 -0.84 6.13 10.55
CA MET A 39 0.43 5.77 11.23
C MET A 39 0.35 4.39 11.86
N TYR A 40 -0.81 4.02 12.40
CA TYR A 40 -1.07 2.67 12.90
C TYR A 40 -0.87 1.63 11.80
N CYS A 41 -1.51 1.82 10.64
CA CYS A 41 -1.36 0.91 9.51
C CYS A 41 0.04 0.88 8.91
N LYS A 42 0.80 1.99 8.98
CA LYS A 42 2.23 1.98 8.62
C LYS A 42 3.04 1.15 9.60
N GLY A 43 2.74 1.20 10.89
CA GLY A 43 3.38 0.37 11.91
C GLY A 43 3.11 -1.12 11.70
N GLU A 44 1.88 -1.49 11.34
CA GLU A 44 1.51 -2.86 10.95
C GLU A 44 2.32 -3.33 9.72
N ALA A 45 2.43 -2.48 8.68
CA ALA A 45 3.22 -2.77 7.48
C ALA A 45 4.72 -2.95 7.73
N LEU A 46 5.25 -2.25 8.75
CA LEU A 46 6.63 -2.41 9.20
C LEU A 46 6.82 -3.59 10.15
N GLY A 47 5.75 -4.30 10.50
CA GLY A 47 5.76 -5.42 11.44
C GLY A 47 6.05 -5.01 12.89
N GLN A 48 5.86 -3.73 13.25
CA GLN A 48 6.10 -3.24 14.62
C GLN A 48 5.20 -3.92 15.66
N TRP A 49 4.06 -4.43 15.20
CA TRP A 49 3.04 -5.09 16.02
C TRP A 49 2.92 -6.58 15.72
N ASN A 50 3.89 -7.15 14.98
CA ASN A 50 3.86 -8.56 14.66
C ASN A 50 4.15 -9.40 15.91
N ASP A 51 3.54 -10.58 15.99
CA ASP A 51 3.89 -11.59 16.97
C ASP A 51 5.29 -12.20 16.68
N ARG A 52 5.72 -13.13 17.53
CA ARG A 52 7.02 -13.81 17.37
C ARG A 52 7.14 -14.60 16.06
N ASN A 53 6.04 -14.87 15.37
CA ASN A 53 5.98 -15.59 14.11
C ASN A 53 5.87 -14.65 12.90
N GLY A 54 5.91 -13.33 13.11
CA GLY A 54 5.81 -12.34 12.04
C GLY A 54 4.38 -12.06 11.58
N VAL A 55 3.36 -12.40 12.38
CA VAL A 55 1.94 -12.19 12.05
C VAL A 55 1.43 -10.92 12.71
N SER A 56 0.84 -10.03 11.92
CA SER A 56 0.21 -8.78 12.39
C SER A 56 -0.98 -9.07 13.33
N GLN A 57 -1.16 -8.27 14.38
CA GLN A 57 -2.29 -8.43 15.30
C GLN A 57 -3.65 -8.17 14.65
N VAL A 58 -3.70 -7.29 13.65
CA VAL A 58 -4.91 -7.08 12.86
C VAL A 58 -5.25 -8.34 12.06
N ASN A 59 -4.23 -9.01 11.51
CA ASN A 59 -4.34 -10.28 10.80
C ASN A 59 -4.85 -11.43 11.69
N LEU A 60 -4.43 -11.48 12.96
CA LEU A 60 -4.98 -12.42 13.95
C LEU A 60 -6.50 -12.22 14.14
N ARG A 61 -6.99 -10.99 14.08
CA ARG A 61 -8.41 -10.67 14.22
C ARG A 61 -9.21 -10.96 12.95
N SER A 62 -8.60 -10.80 11.78
CA SER A 62 -9.23 -11.04 10.46
C SER A 62 -9.00 -12.45 9.90
N GLN A 63 -8.37 -13.35 10.67
CA GLN A 63 -8.01 -14.71 10.26
C GLN A 63 -7.12 -14.77 8.99
N GLN A 64 -6.38 -13.69 8.71
CA GLN A 64 -5.41 -13.66 7.62
C GLN A 64 -4.02 -14.00 8.15
N MET A 65 -3.27 -14.80 7.40
CA MET A 65 -1.90 -15.21 7.74
C MET A 65 -0.90 -14.39 6.93
N GLY A 66 0.17 -13.92 7.59
CA GLY A 66 1.29 -13.24 6.94
C GLY A 66 1.46 -11.76 7.31
N PRO A 67 2.42 -11.07 6.67
CA PRO A 67 2.63 -9.64 6.87
C PRO A 67 1.45 -8.85 6.29
N MET A 68 0.95 -7.87 7.06
CA MET A 68 -0.13 -6.99 6.63
C MET A 68 0.45 -5.81 5.84
N SER A 69 -0.10 -5.50 4.66
CA SER A 69 0.28 -4.27 3.94
C SER A 69 -0.41 -3.04 4.55
N TYR A 70 0.13 -1.85 4.25
CA TYR A 70 -0.50 -0.59 4.67
C TYR A 70 -1.92 -0.50 4.11
N GLU A 71 -2.09 -0.89 2.85
CA GLU A 71 -3.34 -0.85 2.12
C GLU A 71 -4.38 -1.81 2.71
N ASP A 72 -3.99 -3.06 2.99
CA ASP A 72 -4.88 -4.06 3.58
C ASP A 72 -5.35 -3.62 4.96
N CYS A 73 -4.46 -3.04 5.77
CA CYS A 73 -4.83 -2.49 7.06
C CYS A 73 -5.86 -1.36 6.90
N MET A 74 -5.61 -0.40 6.01
CA MET A 74 -6.52 0.73 5.79
C MET A 74 -7.91 0.24 5.30
N LEU A 75 -7.94 -0.74 4.39
CA LEU A 75 -9.18 -1.36 3.92
C LEU A 75 -9.92 -2.11 5.04
N GLN A 76 -9.21 -2.89 5.85
CA GLN A 76 -9.82 -3.59 7.01
C GLN A 76 -10.35 -2.63 8.07
N MET A 77 -9.71 -1.47 8.22
CA MET A 77 -10.23 -0.41 9.09
C MET A 77 -11.45 0.30 8.46
N GLY A 78 -11.85 -0.02 7.23
CA GLY A 78 -13.05 0.54 6.58
C GLY A 78 -12.79 1.86 5.84
N TYR A 79 -11.55 2.10 5.41
CA TYR A 79 -11.24 3.23 4.54
C TYR A 79 -11.47 2.87 3.06
N SER A 80 -11.88 3.88 2.29
CA SER A 80 -11.97 3.76 0.83
C SER A 80 -10.79 4.48 0.18
N GLN A 81 -10.30 3.91 -0.92
CA GLN A 81 -9.26 4.55 -1.71
C GLN A 81 -9.88 5.73 -2.50
N SER A 82 -9.20 6.87 -2.49
CA SER A 82 -9.47 7.97 -3.43
C SER A 82 -8.73 7.63 -4.71
N GLN A 83 -9.48 7.16 -5.71
CA GLN A 83 -8.97 7.05 -7.08
C GLN A 83 -8.76 8.43 -7.68
#